data_AF-A0A1L5KUY0-F1
#
_entry.id   AF-A0A1L5KUY0-F1
#
_cell.length_a   1.000
_cell.length_b   1.000
_cell.length_c   1.000
_cell.angle_alpha   90.00
_cell.angle_beta   90.00
_cell.angle_gamma   90.00
#
_symmetry.space_group_name_H-M   'P 1'
#
loop_
_entity.id
_entity.type
_entity.pdbx_description
1 polymer ?
#
loop_
_entity_poly.entity_id
_entity_poly.type
_entity_poly.pdbx_seq_one_letter_code
_entity_poly.pdbx_strand_id
1 'polypeptide(L)'
;NQYYSGEDFWQTPVDPTESQSQQDQDILQPPYYLTLQTGGTKEPVFSLTSTYIPAGQSTREILTGFLSVDSDAGNEKGKIGPNYGTIRLQELPKDSNVPGPGQAQNNFNANADVSKELNLLQSGDTQVVRGNLLTLPLGGGLVYVQPVYVKSSGATSFPLLKKTLVAFGDQVGFADTLDEALDQVFGGDSGAAAGDAENVSGDGSSDSSNTGGQDASNQSGSDTSGDQSQSDGQSGTTDGKSDSGTSSGQSGTARSPELQQALNDAAQAMKDSQSAMKNGDWTAYGKAQQQLEEALNKAIELDK
;
A
#
# COMPACT_ATOMS: atom_id res chain seq x y z
N ASN A 1 -40.72 17.10 -5.02
CA ASN A 1 -39.97 17.25 -3.76
C ASN A 1 -38.48 16.91 -3.82
N GLN A 2 -37.95 16.26 -4.88
CA GLN A 2 -36.48 16.05 -5.05
C GLN A 2 -35.72 17.30 -5.54
N TYR A 3 -36.32 18.13 -6.40
CA TYR A 3 -35.70 19.37 -6.89
C TYR A 3 -35.39 20.40 -5.77
N TYR A 4 -36.00 20.26 -4.59
CA TYR A 4 -35.84 21.17 -3.45
C TYR A 4 -34.88 20.66 -2.37
N SER A 5 -34.39 19.41 -2.42
CA SER A 5 -33.42 18.89 -1.43
C SER A 5 -31.97 19.20 -1.77
N GLY A 6 -31.67 19.60 -3.02
CA GLY A 6 -30.31 19.88 -3.47
C GLY A 6 -29.44 18.63 -3.68
N GLU A 7 -29.98 17.43 -3.43
CA GLU A 7 -29.25 16.15 -3.49
C GLU A 7 -28.97 15.66 -4.92
N ASP A 8 -29.61 16.25 -5.93
CA ASP A 8 -29.34 15.97 -7.35
C ASP A 8 -28.19 16.82 -7.93
N PHE A 9 -27.65 17.80 -7.17
CA PHE A 9 -26.45 18.52 -7.57
C PHE A 9 -25.22 17.74 -7.16
N TRP A 10 -24.16 17.79 -7.96
CA TRP A 10 -22.89 17.14 -7.65
C TRP A 10 -21.80 18.19 -7.46
N GLN A 11 -20.82 17.85 -6.63
CA GLN A 11 -19.65 18.67 -6.38
C GLN A 11 -18.40 17.81 -6.40
N THR A 12 -17.26 18.43 -6.71
CA THR A 12 -15.96 17.83 -6.47
C THR A 12 -15.77 17.67 -4.95
N PRO A 13 -15.21 16.55 -4.47
CA PRO A 13 -14.97 16.37 -3.04
C PRO A 13 -13.90 17.34 -2.54
N VAL A 14 -13.96 17.65 -1.24
CA VAL A 14 -12.84 18.28 -0.52
C VAL A 14 -11.61 17.40 -0.67
N ASP A 15 -10.44 17.99 -0.89
CA ASP A 15 -9.19 17.23 -1.01
C ASP A 15 -8.84 16.61 0.35
N PRO A 16 -8.87 15.27 0.47
CA PRO A 16 -8.68 14.62 1.75
C PRO A 16 -7.21 14.57 2.18
N THR A 17 -6.29 15.03 1.32
CA THR A 17 -4.85 15.05 1.57
C THR A 17 -4.34 16.41 2.06
N GLU A 18 -5.17 17.44 1.99
CA GLU A 18 -4.88 18.78 2.52
C GLU A 18 -4.89 18.83 4.05
N SER A 19 -4.37 19.91 4.64
CA SER A 19 -4.44 20.07 6.11
C SER A 19 -5.88 20.21 6.60
N GLN A 20 -6.15 19.86 7.87
CA GLN A 20 -7.49 20.02 8.46
C GLN A 20 -8.05 21.43 8.26
N SER A 21 -7.22 22.46 8.44
CA SER A 21 -7.65 23.86 8.25
C SER A 21 -8.06 24.22 6.82
N GLN A 22 -7.49 23.53 5.83
CA GLN A 22 -7.85 23.69 4.42
C GLN A 22 -9.07 22.85 4.06
N GLN A 23 -9.19 21.65 4.64
CA GLN A 23 -10.42 20.84 4.53
C GLN A 23 -11.63 21.58 5.14
N ASP A 24 -11.44 22.25 6.28
CA ASP A 24 -12.47 23.09 6.93
C ASP A 24 -12.85 24.34 6.09
N GLN A 25 -12.01 24.70 5.10
CA GLN A 25 -12.27 25.77 4.13
C GLN A 25 -12.83 25.22 2.81
N ASP A 26 -13.19 23.94 2.77
CA ASP A 26 -13.71 23.24 1.59
C ASP A 26 -12.77 23.37 0.37
N ILE A 27 -11.45 23.27 0.57
CA ILE A 27 -10.50 23.22 -0.55
C ILE A 27 -10.75 21.93 -1.34
N LEU A 28 -11.27 22.10 -2.57
CA LEU A 28 -11.68 20.99 -3.42
C LEU A 28 -10.48 20.30 -4.07
N GLN A 29 -10.60 18.99 -4.28
CA GLN A 29 -9.59 18.19 -4.96
C GLN A 29 -9.40 18.66 -6.41
N PRO A 30 -8.19 19.07 -6.83
CA PRO A 30 -7.96 19.48 -8.20
C PRO A 30 -8.06 18.28 -9.15
N PRO A 31 -8.41 18.50 -10.44
CA PRO A 31 -8.37 17.43 -11.43
C PRO A 31 -6.92 16.98 -11.67
N TYR A 32 -6.73 15.69 -11.91
CA TYR A 32 -5.40 15.08 -12.10
C TYR A 32 -5.37 14.20 -13.34
N TYR A 33 -4.18 14.07 -13.93
CA TYR A 33 -3.98 13.27 -15.12
C TYR A 33 -3.73 11.81 -14.77
N LEU A 34 -4.36 10.91 -15.51
CA LEU A 34 -4.14 9.47 -15.43
C LEU A 34 -4.13 8.87 -16.84
N THR A 35 -3.31 7.85 -17.05
CA THR A 35 -3.39 7.00 -18.23
C THR A 35 -4.21 5.78 -17.88
N LEU A 36 -5.44 5.73 -18.37
CA LEU A 36 -6.45 4.74 -17.96
C LEU A 36 -7.06 4.05 -19.16
N GLN A 37 -7.35 2.76 -19.04
CA GLN A 37 -8.34 2.13 -19.90
C GLN A 37 -9.72 2.25 -19.24
N THR A 38 -10.56 3.15 -19.74
CA THR A 38 -11.91 3.37 -19.19
C THR A 38 -12.97 2.60 -19.98
N GLY A 39 -14.17 2.47 -19.40
CA GLY A 39 -15.32 1.91 -20.10
C GLY A 39 -15.60 2.69 -21.40
N GLY A 40 -15.40 2.03 -22.54
CA GLY A 40 -15.56 2.63 -23.86
C GLY A 40 -14.26 2.82 -24.65
N THR A 41 -13.09 2.60 -24.05
CA THR A 41 -11.80 2.58 -24.78
C THR A 41 -11.21 1.17 -24.81
N LYS A 42 -10.55 0.83 -25.93
CA LYS A 42 -9.86 -0.47 -26.11
C LYS A 42 -8.41 -0.45 -25.65
N GLU A 43 -7.87 0.74 -25.43
CA GLU A 43 -6.49 0.99 -25.04
C GLU A 43 -6.47 2.04 -23.92
N PRO A 44 -5.39 2.10 -23.12
CA PRO A 44 -5.18 3.17 -22.16
C PRO A 44 -5.08 4.54 -22.84
N VAL A 45 -5.80 5.53 -22.31
CA VAL A 45 -5.83 6.90 -22.82
C VAL A 45 -5.37 7.86 -21.74
N PHE A 46 -4.45 8.76 -22.09
CA PHE A 46 -4.03 9.86 -21.22
C PHE A 46 -5.21 10.83 -21.03
N SER A 47 -5.72 10.93 -19.82
CA SER A 47 -6.96 11.62 -19.51
C SER A 47 -6.80 12.58 -18.33
N LEU A 48 -7.39 13.76 -18.41
CA LEU A 48 -7.63 14.62 -17.24
C LEU A 48 -8.88 14.10 -16.53
N THR A 49 -8.81 13.88 -15.22
CA THR A 49 -9.86 13.21 -14.47
C THR A 49 -10.34 14.03 -13.27
N SER A 50 -11.59 13.84 -12.89
CA SER A 50 -12.19 14.41 -11.67
C SER A 50 -13.29 13.50 -11.14
N THR A 51 -13.52 13.55 -9.84
CA THR A 51 -14.52 12.76 -9.13
C THR A 51 -15.64 13.66 -8.60
N TYR A 52 -16.83 13.08 -8.45
CA TYR A 52 -18.01 13.79 -7.99
C TYR A 52 -18.73 13.03 -6.89
N ILE A 53 -19.13 13.77 -5.86
CA ILE A 53 -20.00 13.34 -4.77
C ILE A 53 -21.30 14.18 -4.79
N PRO A 54 -22.38 13.73 -4.14
CA PRO A 54 -23.58 14.56 -3.99
C PRO A 54 -23.23 15.89 -3.29
N ALA A 55 -23.81 16.98 -3.77
CA ALA A 55 -23.67 18.30 -3.19
C ALA A 55 -24.75 18.54 -2.12
N GLY A 56 -24.57 19.64 -1.37
CA GLY A 56 -25.51 20.09 -0.35
C GLY A 56 -25.10 19.70 1.06
N GLN A 57 -26.04 19.79 2.00
CA GLN A 57 -25.82 19.52 3.43
C GLN A 57 -25.75 18.01 3.75
N SER A 58 -25.87 17.15 2.73
CA SER A 58 -25.81 15.70 2.90
C SER A 58 -24.37 15.28 3.20
N THR A 59 -24.19 14.55 4.29
CA THR A 59 -22.89 14.04 4.73
C THR A 59 -22.45 12.77 3.99
N ARG A 60 -23.17 12.38 2.92
CA ARG A 60 -22.87 11.16 2.17
C ARG A 60 -21.77 11.44 1.15
N GLU A 61 -20.52 11.25 1.57
CA GLU A 61 -19.36 11.25 0.69
C GLU A 61 -19.27 9.96 -0.14
N ILE A 62 -20.35 9.57 -0.81
CA ILE A 62 -20.39 8.42 -1.72
C ILE A 62 -20.04 8.89 -3.11
N LEU A 63 -19.23 8.13 -3.84
CA LEU A 63 -18.89 8.51 -5.21
C LEU A 63 -20.12 8.35 -6.12
N THR A 64 -20.47 9.43 -6.83
CA THR A 64 -21.61 9.48 -7.75
C THR A 64 -21.18 9.61 -9.21
N GLY A 65 -20.02 10.20 -9.48
CA GLY A 65 -19.52 10.36 -10.84
C GLY A 65 -18.01 10.30 -10.95
N PHE A 66 -17.52 9.72 -12.05
CA PHE A 66 -16.13 9.78 -12.47
C PHE A 66 -16.06 10.40 -13.87
N LEU A 67 -15.42 11.56 -13.98
CA LEU A 67 -15.26 12.28 -15.23
C LEU A 67 -13.85 12.10 -15.77
N SER A 68 -13.75 11.86 -17.07
CA SER A 68 -12.49 11.83 -17.80
C SER A 68 -12.59 12.66 -19.08
N VAL A 69 -11.52 13.38 -19.39
CA VAL A 69 -11.36 14.15 -20.63
C VAL A 69 -10.15 13.61 -21.36
N ASP A 70 -10.37 13.09 -22.55
CA ASP A 70 -9.31 12.60 -23.42
C ASP A 70 -8.31 13.73 -23.72
N SER A 71 -7.09 13.56 -23.23
CA SER A 71 -6.01 14.56 -23.33
C SER A 71 -4.92 14.12 -24.29
N ASP A 72 -5.13 13.02 -25.03
CA ASP A 72 -4.21 12.55 -26.07
C ASP A 72 -4.51 13.28 -27.39
N ALA A 73 -3.57 14.12 -27.82
CA ALA A 73 -3.68 14.89 -29.05
C ALA A 73 -3.55 14.02 -30.32
N GLY A 74 -3.27 12.73 -30.20
CA GLY A 74 -3.07 11.80 -31.29
C GLY A 74 -1.60 11.65 -31.70
N ASN A 75 -1.34 10.67 -32.57
CA ASN A 75 -0.01 10.24 -32.98
C ASN A 75 0.46 10.80 -34.33
N GLU A 76 -0.39 11.55 -35.03
CA GLU A 76 -0.06 12.14 -36.33
C GLU A 76 0.37 13.61 -36.18
N LYS A 77 1.61 13.91 -36.58
CA LYS A 77 2.15 15.28 -36.49
C LYS A 77 1.25 16.28 -37.21
N GLY A 78 0.77 17.27 -36.46
CA GLY A 78 -0.06 18.35 -36.99
C GLY A 78 -1.53 17.98 -37.22
N LYS A 79 -1.97 16.78 -36.77
CA LYS A 79 -3.38 16.39 -36.79
C LYS A 79 -3.84 16.07 -35.37
N ILE A 80 -4.91 16.72 -34.96
CA ILE A 80 -5.55 16.45 -33.68
C ILE A 80 -6.32 15.14 -33.79
N GLY A 81 -6.08 14.23 -32.86
CA GLY A 81 -6.76 12.95 -32.74
C GLY A 81 -8.27 13.16 -32.61
N PRO A 82 -9.10 12.28 -33.21
CA PRO A 82 -10.55 12.47 -33.26
C PRO A 82 -11.21 12.45 -31.88
N ASN A 83 -10.56 11.85 -30.89
CA ASN A 83 -11.07 11.76 -29.53
C ASN A 83 -10.55 12.86 -28.61
N TYR A 84 -9.55 13.67 -29.00
CA TYR A 84 -8.99 14.72 -28.15
C TYR A 84 -10.08 15.69 -27.67
N GLY A 85 -10.10 15.95 -26.36
CA GLY A 85 -11.11 16.79 -25.70
C GLY A 85 -12.46 16.10 -25.48
N THR A 86 -12.61 14.81 -25.81
CA THR A 86 -13.85 14.06 -25.55
C THR A 86 -14.04 13.88 -24.05
N ILE A 87 -15.17 14.39 -23.56
CA ILE A 87 -15.58 14.30 -22.16
C ILE A 87 -16.44 13.04 -21.98
N ARG A 88 -16.09 12.21 -21.00
CA ARG A 88 -16.84 11.01 -20.62
C ARG A 88 -17.14 11.04 -19.14
N LEU A 89 -18.43 11.01 -18.80
CA LEU A 89 -18.91 10.92 -17.43
C LEU A 89 -19.43 9.51 -17.18
N GLN A 90 -18.78 8.79 -16.28
CA GLN A 90 -19.29 7.53 -15.74
C GLN A 90 -20.10 7.85 -14.49
N GLU A 91 -21.42 7.76 -14.61
CA GLU A 91 -22.31 7.87 -13.45
C GLU A 91 -22.38 6.54 -12.72
N LEU A 92 -22.35 6.59 -11.39
CA LEU A 92 -22.58 5.43 -10.54
C LEU A 92 -24.07 5.34 -10.17
N PRO A 93 -24.62 4.13 -9.95
CA PRO A 93 -26.00 3.96 -9.49
C PRO A 93 -26.29 4.76 -8.21
N LYS A 94 -27.51 5.31 -8.06
CA LYS A 94 -27.88 6.12 -6.89
C LYS A 94 -27.92 5.32 -5.57
N ASP A 95 -28.00 4.01 -5.65
CA ASP A 95 -27.91 3.04 -4.55
C ASP A 95 -26.48 2.50 -4.34
N SER A 96 -25.50 3.04 -5.06
CA SER A 96 -24.08 2.74 -4.88
C SER A 96 -23.62 3.14 -3.48
N ASN A 97 -22.90 2.24 -2.83
CA ASN A 97 -22.18 2.49 -1.57
C ASN A 97 -20.68 2.66 -1.82
N VAL A 98 -20.25 2.96 -3.04
CA VAL A 98 -18.83 3.14 -3.34
C VAL A 98 -18.32 4.36 -2.57
N PRO A 99 -17.30 4.21 -1.70
CA PRO A 99 -16.73 5.32 -0.94
C PRO A 99 -16.27 6.42 -1.90
N GLY A 100 -16.46 7.69 -1.56
CA GLY A 100 -15.76 8.80 -2.20
C GLY A 100 -14.34 8.99 -1.65
N PRO A 101 -13.55 9.93 -2.19
CA PRO A 101 -12.17 10.15 -1.75
C PRO A 101 -12.00 10.40 -0.24
N GLY A 102 -12.87 11.21 0.38
CA GLY A 102 -12.78 11.46 1.83
C GLY A 102 -13.03 10.21 2.68
N GLN A 103 -14.02 9.38 2.33
CA GLN A 103 -14.23 8.08 2.99
C GLN A 103 -13.06 7.12 2.78
N ALA A 104 -12.51 7.02 1.56
CA ALA A 104 -11.35 6.18 1.29
C ALA A 104 -10.12 6.63 2.13
N GLN A 105 -9.90 7.94 2.26
CA GLN A 105 -8.86 8.47 3.14
C GLN A 105 -9.11 8.12 4.61
N ASN A 106 -10.36 8.21 5.07
CA ASN A 106 -10.73 7.84 6.43
C ASN A 106 -10.48 6.35 6.69
N ASN A 107 -10.73 5.48 5.71
CA ASN A 107 -10.42 4.06 5.80
C ASN A 107 -8.90 3.82 5.94
N PHE A 108 -8.06 4.56 5.18
CA PHE A 108 -6.61 4.52 5.37
C PHE A 108 -6.18 4.98 6.77
N ASN A 109 -6.76 6.09 7.25
CA ASN A 109 -6.42 6.65 8.55
C ASN A 109 -6.88 5.77 9.72
N ALA A 110 -8.00 5.05 9.56
CA ALA A 110 -8.54 4.14 10.57
C ALA A 110 -7.81 2.78 10.61
N ASN A 111 -7.04 2.44 9.57
CA ASN A 111 -6.29 1.19 9.53
C ASN A 111 -5.13 1.23 10.56
N ALA A 112 -5.09 0.22 11.43
CA ALA A 112 -4.16 0.15 12.54
C ALA A 112 -2.71 -0.04 12.10
N ASP A 113 -2.48 -0.87 11.06
CA ASP A 113 -1.14 -1.15 10.54
C ASP A 113 -0.56 0.08 9.83
N VAL A 114 -1.39 0.74 9.02
CA VAL A 114 -1.05 2.03 8.40
C VAL A 114 -0.70 3.06 9.46
N SER A 115 -1.56 3.24 10.47
CA SER A 115 -1.33 4.21 11.54
C SER A 115 -0.04 3.94 12.31
N LYS A 116 0.24 2.68 12.64
CA LYS A 116 1.44 2.28 13.36
C LYS A 116 2.70 2.60 12.56
N GLU A 117 2.74 2.20 11.29
CA GLU A 117 3.92 2.41 10.44
C GLU A 117 4.14 3.88 10.10
N LEU A 118 3.08 4.64 9.80
CA LEU A 118 3.22 6.08 9.52
C LEU A 118 3.76 6.83 10.74
N ASN A 119 3.34 6.46 11.95
CA ASN A 119 3.90 7.02 13.18
C ASN A 119 5.39 6.66 13.35
N LEU A 120 5.80 5.46 12.94
CA LEU A 120 7.22 5.07 12.94
C LEU A 120 8.02 5.86 11.89
N LEU A 121 7.48 6.02 10.67
CA LEU A 121 8.12 6.79 9.60
C LEU A 121 8.24 8.27 9.92
N GLN A 122 7.37 8.81 10.77
CA GLN A 122 7.41 10.18 11.27
C GLN A 122 8.29 10.35 12.54
N SER A 123 8.95 9.29 13.01
CA SER A 123 9.78 9.36 14.22
C SER A 123 11.16 9.99 13.96
N GLY A 124 11.61 10.84 14.90
CA GLY A 124 12.91 11.52 14.81
C GLY A 124 12.88 12.78 13.93
N ASP A 125 13.88 12.93 13.06
CA ASP A 125 14.07 14.09 12.18
C ASP A 125 13.44 13.90 10.79
N THR A 126 12.32 13.17 10.72
CA THR A 126 11.59 12.89 9.48
C THR A 126 10.18 13.45 9.50
N GLN A 127 9.67 13.75 8.31
CA GLN A 127 8.31 14.16 8.08
C GLN A 127 7.68 13.26 7.02
N VAL A 128 6.53 12.68 7.36
CA VAL A 128 5.67 11.99 6.39
C VAL A 128 4.92 13.02 5.55
N VAL A 129 4.97 12.83 4.23
CA VAL A 129 4.24 13.61 3.25
C VAL A 129 3.33 12.65 2.48
N ARG A 130 2.02 12.76 2.68
CA ARG A 130 1.05 12.03 1.88
C ARG A 130 0.95 12.70 0.51
N GLY A 131 1.02 11.91 -0.55
CA GLY A 131 0.73 12.39 -1.90
C GLY A 131 -0.77 12.43 -2.18
N ASN A 132 -1.10 12.86 -3.39
CA ASN A 132 -2.47 12.96 -3.86
C ASN A 132 -3.18 11.60 -3.79
N LEU A 133 -4.44 11.61 -3.35
CA LEU A 133 -5.30 10.44 -3.41
C LEU A 133 -5.89 10.29 -4.82
N LEU A 134 -5.44 9.27 -5.54
CA LEU A 134 -5.88 8.96 -6.90
C LEU A 134 -7.05 7.98 -6.86
N THR A 135 -8.11 8.27 -7.61
CA THR A 135 -9.27 7.38 -7.78
C THR A 135 -9.23 6.77 -9.18
N LEU A 136 -9.19 5.44 -9.28
CA LEU A 136 -9.03 4.73 -10.55
C LEU A 136 -10.19 3.77 -10.79
N PRO A 137 -10.93 3.88 -11.91
CA PRO A 137 -11.92 2.88 -12.30
C PRO A 137 -11.20 1.62 -12.77
N LEU A 138 -11.36 0.51 -12.04
CA LEU A 138 -10.73 -0.78 -12.34
C LEU A 138 -11.74 -1.92 -12.16
N GLY A 139 -11.85 -2.81 -13.15
CA GLY A 139 -12.59 -4.07 -13.01
C GLY A 139 -14.08 -3.95 -12.66
N GLY A 140 -14.73 -2.81 -12.96
CA GLY A 140 -16.12 -2.55 -12.58
C GLY A 140 -16.31 -1.98 -11.17
N GLY A 141 -15.22 -1.72 -10.45
CA GLY A 141 -15.19 -0.98 -9.19
C GLY A 141 -14.19 0.18 -9.24
N LEU A 142 -13.83 0.68 -8.06
CA LEU A 142 -12.90 1.80 -7.92
C LEU A 142 -11.80 1.45 -6.93
N VAL A 143 -10.57 1.70 -7.35
CA VAL A 143 -9.37 1.56 -6.54
C VAL A 143 -8.87 2.94 -6.15
N TYR A 144 -8.52 3.11 -4.89
CA TYR A 144 -7.93 4.33 -4.36
C TYR A 144 -6.45 4.09 -4.12
N VAL A 145 -5.59 4.94 -4.67
CA VAL A 145 -4.13 4.82 -4.55
C VAL A 145 -3.56 6.10 -3.98
N GLN A 146 -2.77 6.00 -2.92
CA GLN A 146 -2.09 7.14 -2.30
C GLN A 146 -0.62 6.81 -2.02
N PRO A 147 0.34 7.48 -2.69
CA PRO A 147 1.74 7.35 -2.36
C PRO A 147 2.05 8.07 -1.04
N VAL A 148 2.96 7.50 -0.25
CA VAL A 148 3.45 8.07 1.00
C VAL A 148 4.95 8.29 0.87
N TYR A 149 5.34 9.55 1.02
CA TYR A 149 6.72 9.97 0.99
C TYR A 149 7.24 10.29 2.39
N VAL A 150 8.54 10.18 2.58
CA VAL A 150 9.24 10.67 3.77
C VAL A 150 10.36 11.61 3.34
N LYS A 151 10.49 12.73 4.05
CA LYS A 151 11.61 13.67 3.90
C LYS A 151 12.22 13.98 5.24
N SER A 152 13.49 14.41 5.26
CA SER A 152 14.09 14.93 6.49
C SER A 152 13.49 16.29 6.88
N SER A 153 13.40 16.57 8.17
CA SER A 153 13.00 17.86 8.74
C SER A 153 14.02 18.99 8.51
N GLY A 154 15.20 18.67 7.95
CA GLY A 154 16.22 19.65 7.55
C GLY A 154 15.83 20.50 6.33
N ALA A 155 16.55 21.60 6.11
CA ALA A 155 16.20 22.63 5.12
C ALA A 155 16.35 22.20 3.64
N THR A 156 17.12 21.14 3.35
CA THR A 156 17.39 20.66 1.98
C THR A 156 17.08 19.17 1.88
N SER A 157 15.81 18.81 1.92
CA SER A 157 15.36 17.42 1.82
C SER A 157 14.41 17.23 0.64
N PHE A 158 14.56 16.10 -0.04
CA PHE A 158 13.67 15.66 -1.10
C PHE A 158 12.75 14.56 -0.56
N PRO A 159 11.44 14.58 -0.88
CA PRO A 159 10.54 13.48 -0.56
C PRO A 159 10.98 12.20 -1.27
N LEU A 160 11.15 11.12 -0.52
CA LEU A 160 11.41 9.77 -1.04
C LEU A 160 10.16 8.93 -0.86
N LEU A 161 9.72 8.22 -1.90
CA LEU A 161 8.62 7.28 -1.79
C LEU A 161 9.03 6.19 -0.79
N LYS A 162 8.15 5.92 0.17
CA LYS A 162 8.37 4.88 1.19
C LYS A 162 7.30 3.82 1.19
N LYS A 163 6.06 4.19 0.92
CA LYS A 163 4.93 3.26 0.92
C LYS A 163 3.90 3.69 -0.12
N THR A 164 3.07 2.74 -0.52
CA THR A 164 1.87 2.96 -1.33
C THR A 164 0.67 2.38 -0.59
N LEU A 165 -0.35 3.21 -0.41
CA LEU A 165 -1.65 2.83 0.14
C LEU A 165 -2.59 2.51 -1.01
N VAL A 166 -3.29 1.38 -0.93
CA VAL A 166 -4.31 0.97 -1.89
C VAL A 166 -5.58 0.58 -1.15
N ALA A 167 -6.74 1.05 -1.59
CA ALA A 167 -8.03 0.57 -1.09
C ALA A 167 -8.96 0.13 -2.23
N PHE A 168 -9.67 -0.97 -1.99
CA PHE A 168 -10.76 -1.45 -2.83
C PHE A 168 -11.86 -2.02 -1.94
N GLY A 169 -13.02 -1.38 -1.93
CA GLY A 169 -14.06 -1.67 -0.95
C GLY A 169 -13.56 -1.45 0.48
N ASP A 170 -13.66 -2.47 1.32
CA ASP A 170 -13.22 -2.44 2.73
C ASP A 170 -11.76 -2.93 2.93
N GLN A 171 -11.11 -3.41 1.86
CA GLN A 171 -9.74 -3.90 1.93
C GLN A 171 -8.75 -2.76 1.75
N VAL A 172 -7.70 -2.75 2.57
CA VAL A 172 -6.60 -1.79 2.53
C VAL A 172 -5.29 -2.55 2.42
N GLY A 173 -4.54 -2.28 1.36
CA GLY A 173 -3.17 -2.70 1.16
C GLY A 173 -2.21 -1.55 1.44
N PHE A 174 -1.07 -1.89 2.02
CA PHE A 174 -0.05 -0.94 2.41
C PHE A 174 1.33 -1.60 2.32
N ALA A 175 2.06 -1.26 1.27
CA ALA A 175 3.31 -1.92 0.92
C ALA A 175 4.35 -0.92 0.37
N ASP A 176 5.55 -1.41 0.04
CA ASP A 176 6.61 -0.56 -0.51
C ASP A 176 6.35 -0.20 -1.98
N THR A 177 5.62 -1.07 -2.69
CA THR A 177 5.23 -0.90 -4.10
C THR A 177 3.72 -0.94 -4.28
N LEU A 178 3.25 -0.41 -5.39
CA LEU A 178 1.86 -0.50 -5.84
C LEU A 178 1.48 -1.94 -6.15
N ASP A 179 2.36 -2.70 -6.83
CA ASP A 179 2.17 -4.13 -7.10
C ASP A 179 1.87 -4.90 -5.79
N GLU A 180 2.72 -4.78 -4.76
CA GLU A 180 2.51 -5.48 -3.49
C GLU A 180 1.26 -5.00 -2.74
N ALA A 181 0.95 -3.70 -2.80
CA ALA A 181 -0.23 -3.16 -2.14
C ALA A 181 -1.52 -3.63 -2.82
N LEU A 182 -1.52 -3.79 -4.15
CA LEU A 182 -2.62 -4.39 -4.90
C LEU A 182 -2.78 -5.86 -4.53
N ASP A 183 -1.69 -6.61 -4.42
CA ASP A 183 -1.73 -8.02 -4.05
C ASP A 183 -2.31 -8.24 -2.65
N GLN A 184 -1.98 -7.37 -1.69
CA GLN A 184 -2.58 -7.38 -0.36
C GLN A 184 -4.10 -7.14 -0.40
N VAL A 185 -4.56 -6.23 -1.26
CA VAL A 185 -5.99 -5.90 -1.42
C VAL A 185 -6.77 -7.04 -2.07
N PHE A 186 -6.19 -7.71 -3.06
CA PHE A 186 -6.86 -8.76 -3.83
C PHE A 186 -6.59 -10.19 -3.32
N GLY A 187 -5.78 -10.34 -2.26
CA GLY A 187 -5.58 -11.61 -1.55
C GLY A 187 -4.67 -12.60 -2.29
N GLY A 188 -3.73 -12.10 -3.09
CA GLY A 188 -2.84 -12.90 -3.94
C GLY A 188 -2.35 -12.08 -5.13
N ASP A 189 -1.90 -12.73 -6.20
CA ASP A 189 -1.54 -12.05 -7.45
C ASP A 189 -2.76 -11.29 -7.99
N SER A 190 -2.70 -9.96 -7.90
CA SER A 190 -3.74 -9.05 -8.37
C SER A 190 -3.93 -9.09 -9.88
N GLY A 191 -3.02 -9.73 -10.62
CA GLY A 191 -2.97 -9.73 -12.08
C GLY A 191 -2.68 -8.35 -12.67
N ALA A 192 -2.36 -7.37 -11.82
CA ALA A 192 -1.93 -6.05 -12.22
C ALA A 192 -0.41 -6.08 -12.45
N ALA A 193 0.02 -5.48 -13.56
CA ALA A 193 1.42 -5.16 -13.78
C ALA A 193 1.57 -3.65 -13.60
N ALA A 194 1.79 -3.20 -12.36
CA ALA A 194 2.03 -1.80 -12.05
C ALA A 194 3.45 -1.36 -12.42
N GLY A 195 4.35 -2.31 -12.68
CA GLY A 195 5.69 -2.05 -13.22
C GLY A 195 6.66 -1.50 -12.18
N ASP A 196 6.31 -1.62 -10.89
CA ASP A 196 7.14 -1.20 -9.77
C ASP A 196 7.58 -2.36 -8.86
N ALA A 197 7.19 -3.60 -9.16
CA ALA A 197 7.67 -4.82 -8.50
C ALA A 197 9.20 -4.95 -8.44
N GLU A 198 9.97 -4.37 -9.38
CA GLU A 198 11.44 -4.42 -9.32
C GLU A 198 12.03 -3.44 -8.28
N ASN A 199 11.25 -2.44 -7.84
CA ASN A 199 11.71 -1.42 -6.89
C ASN A 199 11.75 -1.91 -5.43
N VAL A 200 11.32 -3.15 -5.15
CA VAL A 200 11.34 -3.73 -3.79
C VAL A 200 12.79 -4.02 -3.33
N SER A 201 13.77 -4.02 -4.24
CA SER A 201 15.14 -4.44 -3.95
C SER A 201 16.11 -3.26 -3.77
N GLY A 202 16.16 -2.74 -2.55
CA GLY A 202 17.37 -2.10 -1.98
C GLY A 202 18.34 -3.11 -1.35
N ASP A 203 18.00 -4.40 -1.34
CA ASP A 203 18.90 -5.49 -0.94
C ASP A 203 18.70 -6.66 -1.91
N GLY A 204 19.80 -7.15 -2.48
CA GLY A 204 19.76 -8.05 -3.62
C GLY A 204 19.28 -9.45 -3.26
N SER A 205 18.14 -9.86 -3.79
CA SER A 205 17.87 -11.27 -4.06
C SER A 205 16.89 -11.41 -5.22
N SER A 206 17.43 -11.60 -6.42
CA SER A 206 16.69 -12.02 -7.60
C SER A 206 16.31 -13.49 -7.46
N ASP A 207 15.03 -13.77 -7.16
CA ASP A 207 14.45 -15.09 -7.42
C ASP A 207 13.30 -14.93 -8.43
N SER A 208 13.69 -14.83 -9.70
CA SER A 208 12.75 -14.81 -10.82
C SER A 208 12.46 -16.25 -11.24
N SER A 209 11.34 -16.77 -10.77
CA SER A 209 10.75 -18.00 -11.30
C SER A 209 9.90 -17.65 -12.53
N ASN A 210 10.57 -17.40 -13.65
CA ASN A 210 9.92 -17.22 -14.95
C ASN A 210 9.80 -18.56 -15.67
N THR A 211 8.60 -19.13 -15.71
CA THR A 211 8.26 -20.26 -16.59
C THR A 211 7.67 -19.79 -17.91
N GLY A 212 8.48 -19.89 -18.97
CA GLY A 212 8.06 -20.49 -20.24
C GLY A 212 7.55 -19.55 -21.36
N GLY A 213 8.39 -19.34 -22.37
CA GLY A 213 7.99 -18.84 -23.69
C GLY A 213 9.17 -18.70 -24.65
N GLN A 214 9.43 -19.74 -25.43
CA GLN A 214 10.49 -19.88 -26.44
C GLN A 214 10.32 -18.93 -27.64
N ASP A 215 11.41 -18.37 -28.19
CA ASP A 215 11.92 -18.74 -29.52
C ASP A 215 13.33 -18.17 -29.78
N ALA A 216 14.04 -18.84 -30.69
CA ALA A 216 15.48 -18.90 -30.90
C ALA A 216 16.08 -17.77 -31.77
N SER A 217 17.37 -17.48 -31.55
CA SER A 217 18.42 -17.71 -32.57
C SER A 217 19.82 -17.26 -32.10
N ASN A 218 20.78 -18.22 -32.08
CA ASN A 218 22.11 -18.19 -32.73
C ASN A 218 23.07 -16.99 -32.41
N GLN A 219 24.37 -17.09 -32.11
CA GLN A 219 25.39 -18.14 -32.21
C GLN A 219 26.69 -17.64 -31.53
N SER A 220 27.44 -18.59 -30.93
CA SER A 220 28.91 -18.72 -30.89
C SER A 220 29.82 -17.64 -30.26
N GLY A 221 30.64 -18.11 -29.30
CA GLY A 221 31.90 -17.50 -28.91
C GLY A 221 32.52 -18.20 -27.70
N SER A 222 33.32 -19.23 -27.95
CA SER A 222 34.18 -19.88 -26.96
C SER A 222 35.19 -18.91 -26.36
N ASP A 223 35.52 -19.07 -25.08
CA ASP A 223 36.89 -19.46 -24.71
C ASP A 223 36.99 -19.85 -23.23
N THR A 224 37.73 -20.92 -23.00
CA THR A 224 38.00 -21.57 -21.73
C THR A 224 39.44 -21.26 -21.32
N SER A 225 39.62 -20.75 -20.10
CA SER A 225 40.85 -20.80 -19.28
C SER A 225 40.41 -20.25 -17.92
N GLY A 226 40.44 -20.98 -16.81
CA GLY A 226 41.51 -21.83 -16.34
C GLY A 226 42.32 -21.03 -15.31
N ASP A 227 41.91 -21.04 -14.04
CA ASP A 227 42.86 -20.99 -12.93
C ASP A 227 42.26 -21.58 -11.65
N GLN A 228 42.99 -22.54 -11.09
CA GLN A 228 42.76 -23.16 -9.79
C GLN A 228 43.61 -22.41 -8.77
N SER A 229 43.07 -22.13 -7.59
CA SER A 229 43.91 -22.01 -6.39
C SER A 229 43.17 -22.55 -5.18
N GLN A 230 43.73 -23.63 -4.66
CA GLN A 230 43.42 -24.27 -3.38
C GLN A 230 43.85 -23.36 -2.22
N SER A 231 43.14 -23.44 -1.10
CA SER A 231 43.81 -23.70 0.19
C SER A 231 42.82 -24.26 1.21
N ASP A 232 43.18 -25.42 1.73
CA ASP A 232 42.55 -26.18 2.81
C ASP A 232 42.65 -25.53 4.19
N GLY A 233 41.72 -25.93 5.06
CA GLY A 233 41.91 -26.10 6.51
C GLY A 233 41.70 -24.86 7.38
N GLN A 234 41.20 -24.91 8.61
CA GLN A 234 40.76 -26.02 9.45
C GLN A 234 40.10 -25.40 10.71
N SER A 235 39.09 -26.11 11.21
CA SER A 235 38.60 -26.22 12.60
C SER A 235 39.32 -25.43 13.70
N GLY A 236 38.54 -24.70 14.52
CA GLY A 236 38.94 -24.17 15.82
C GLY A 236 37.75 -23.82 16.71
N THR A 237 37.37 -24.75 17.57
CA THR A 237 36.55 -24.57 18.78
C THR A 237 37.21 -23.61 19.78
N THR A 238 36.43 -22.74 20.44
CA THR A 238 36.69 -22.31 21.82
C THR A 238 35.40 -21.91 22.53
N ASP A 239 35.19 -22.58 23.67
CA ASP A 239 34.24 -22.30 24.72
C ASP A 239 34.52 -20.98 25.47
N GLY A 240 33.45 -20.42 26.03
CA GLY A 240 33.45 -19.81 27.36
C GLY A 240 33.65 -18.31 27.45
N LYS A 241 32.62 -17.57 27.88
CA LYS A 241 32.34 -17.30 29.31
C LYS A 241 31.43 -16.07 29.47
N SER A 242 30.52 -16.20 30.42
CA SER A 242 29.63 -15.19 30.98
C SER A 242 30.27 -13.82 31.18
N ASP A 243 29.51 -12.76 30.90
CA ASP A 243 29.53 -11.59 31.77
C ASP A 243 28.11 -11.09 32.05
N SER A 244 27.84 -10.99 33.34
CA SER A 244 26.63 -10.49 33.96
C SER A 244 26.87 -9.04 34.35
N GLY A 245 26.31 -8.10 33.59
CA GLY A 245 26.35 -6.67 33.89
C GLY A 245 25.00 -6.17 34.41
N THR A 246 24.83 -6.17 35.73
CA THR A 246 23.75 -5.48 36.44
C THR A 246 24.02 -3.97 36.42
N SER A 247 23.05 -3.17 35.97
CA SER A 247 22.92 -1.75 36.35
C SER A 247 21.46 -1.47 36.69
N SER A 248 21.21 -1.21 37.97
CA SER A 248 19.94 -0.86 38.58
C SER A 248 19.66 0.64 38.45
N GLY A 249 18.44 1.01 38.05
CA GLY A 249 17.97 2.39 37.96
C GLY A 249 16.43 2.57 37.89
N GLN A 250 15.70 1.81 38.69
CA GLN A 250 14.45 2.17 39.42
C GLN A 250 13.33 2.99 38.73
N SER A 251 12.25 2.31 38.30
CA SER A 251 10.88 2.44 38.85
C SER A 251 9.84 1.81 37.89
N GLY A 252 9.22 0.70 38.33
CA GLY A 252 8.14 0.02 37.62
C GLY A 252 8.08 -1.43 38.10
N THR A 253 6.95 -1.81 38.67
CA THR A 253 6.60 -3.09 39.30
C THR A 253 7.26 -4.31 38.63
N ALA A 254 7.88 -5.20 39.40
CA ALA A 254 8.44 -6.45 38.89
C ALA A 254 7.34 -7.26 38.17
N ARG A 255 7.45 -7.42 36.85
CA ARG A 255 6.55 -8.25 36.05
C ARG A 255 6.57 -9.68 36.62
N SER A 256 5.40 -10.28 36.81
CA SER A 256 5.31 -11.66 37.29
C SER A 256 6.06 -12.60 36.33
N PRO A 257 6.76 -13.64 36.82
CA PRO A 257 7.38 -14.65 35.96
C PRO A 257 6.40 -15.27 34.96
N GLU A 258 5.12 -15.33 35.33
CA GLU A 258 4.04 -15.84 34.50
C GLU A 258 3.72 -14.90 33.33
N LEU A 259 3.77 -13.58 33.53
CA LEU A 259 3.61 -12.59 32.45
C LEU A 259 4.77 -12.69 31.46
N GLN A 260 5.99 -12.86 31.96
CA GLN A 260 7.15 -13.03 31.09
C GLN A 260 7.08 -14.33 30.27
N GLN A 261 6.55 -15.41 30.85
CA GLN A 261 6.29 -16.64 30.13
C GLN A 261 5.23 -16.46 29.04
N ALA A 262 4.11 -15.79 29.33
CA ALA A 262 3.05 -15.52 28.36
C ALA A 262 3.57 -14.68 27.17
N LEU A 263 4.44 -13.71 27.42
CA LEU A 263 5.08 -12.92 26.36
C LEU A 263 6.05 -13.76 25.50
N ASN A 264 6.78 -14.70 26.10
CA ASN A 264 7.65 -15.62 25.36
C ASN A 264 6.84 -16.60 24.50
N ASP A 265 5.72 -17.12 25.03
CA ASP A 265 4.82 -18.01 24.31
C ASP A 265 4.20 -17.30 23.09
N ALA A 266 3.79 -16.03 23.25
CA ALA A 266 3.32 -15.19 22.15
C ALA A 266 4.41 -14.96 21.08
N ALA A 267 5.65 -14.68 21.49
CA ALA A 267 6.76 -14.51 20.57
C ALA A 267 7.10 -15.79 19.79
N GLN A 268 6.94 -16.96 20.41
CA GLN A 268 7.13 -18.25 19.75
C GLN A 268 5.99 -18.55 18.76
N ALA A 269 4.74 -18.33 19.16
CA ALA A 269 3.57 -18.52 18.30
C ALA A 269 3.63 -17.65 17.03
N MET A 270 4.16 -16.42 17.13
CA MET A 270 4.41 -15.57 15.95
C MET A 270 5.46 -16.16 15.00
N LYS A 271 6.55 -16.75 15.51
CA LYS A 271 7.58 -17.42 14.69
C LYS A 271 7.05 -18.67 14.01
N ASP A 272 6.24 -19.44 14.73
CA ASP A 272 5.64 -20.67 14.23
C ASP A 272 4.60 -20.36 13.14
N SER A 273 3.81 -19.29 13.33
CA SER A 273 2.89 -18.75 12.32
C SER A 273 3.62 -18.32 11.04
N GLN A 274 4.70 -17.56 11.15
CA GLN A 274 5.51 -17.16 9.99
C GLN A 274 6.14 -18.34 9.27
N SER A 275 6.62 -19.34 10.02
CA SER A 275 7.22 -20.55 9.45
C SER A 275 6.18 -21.41 8.74
N ALA A 276 4.99 -21.55 9.31
CA ALA A 276 3.86 -22.26 8.72
C ALA A 276 3.35 -21.55 7.45
N MET A 277 3.29 -20.21 7.46
CA MET A 277 2.92 -19.40 6.29
C MET A 277 3.92 -19.58 5.14
N LYS A 278 5.24 -19.53 5.44
CA LYS A 278 6.29 -19.76 4.43
C LYS A 278 6.26 -21.17 3.84
N ASN A 279 5.90 -22.16 4.64
CA ASN A 279 5.85 -23.55 4.22
C ASN A 279 4.48 -23.96 3.63
N GLY A 280 3.50 -23.05 3.56
CA GLY A 280 2.14 -23.34 3.08
C GLY A 280 1.34 -24.29 3.98
N ASP A 281 1.75 -24.48 5.23
CA ASP A 281 1.06 -25.35 6.19
C ASP A 281 -0.02 -24.58 6.96
N TRP A 282 -1.19 -24.47 6.33
CA TRP A 282 -2.34 -23.75 6.88
C TRP A 282 -2.89 -24.35 8.18
N THR A 283 -2.67 -25.64 8.43
CA THR A 283 -3.12 -26.28 9.68
C THR A 283 -2.21 -25.88 10.83
N ALA A 284 -0.89 -25.88 10.61
CA ALA A 284 0.08 -25.37 11.57
C ALA A 284 -0.09 -23.86 11.81
N TYR A 285 -0.42 -23.10 10.76
CA TYR A 285 -0.72 -21.67 10.86
C TYR A 285 -1.92 -21.38 11.77
N GLY A 286 -3.05 -22.07 11.56
CA GLY A 286 -4.25 -21.92 12.40
C GLY A 286 -3.99 -22.26 13.86
N LYS A 287 -3.19 -23.31 14.12
CA LYS A 287 -2.77 -23.67 15.48
C LYS A 287 -1.86 -22.62 16.12
N ALA A 288 -0.92 -22.07 15.36
CA ALA A 288 -0.03 -21.02 15.84
C ALA A 288 -0.79 -19.71 16.15
N GLN A 289 -1.81 -19.37 15.36
CA GLN A 289 -2.69 -18.22 15.64
C GLN A 289 -3.49 -18.41 16.93
N GLN A 290 -4.03 -19.61 17.17
CA GLN A 290 -4.75 -19.91 18.41
C GLN A 290 -3.82 -19.82 19.63
N GLN A 291 -2.58 -20.31 19.52
CA GLN A 291 -1.57 -20.22 20.59
C GLN A 291 -1.17 -18.77 20.89
N LEU A 292 -1.09 -17.93 19.85
CA LEU A 292 -0.82 -16.50 20.00
C LEU A 292 -1.94 -15.80 20.77
N GLU A 293 -3.21 -16.07 20.40
CA GLU A 293 -4.37 -15.51 21.08
C GLU A 293 -4.44 -15.93 22.56
N GLU A 294 -4.22 -17.21 22.86
CA GLU A 294 -4.17 -17.72 24.23
C GLU A 294 -3.06 -17.08 25.06
N ALA A 295 -1.86 -16.92 24.49
CA ALA A 295 -0.72 -16.30 25.16
C ALA A 295 -0.95 -14.81 25.44
N LEU A 296 -1.57 -14.08 24.50
CA LEU A 296 -1.92 -12.67 24.67
C LEU A 296 -3.03 -12.48 25.71
N ASN A 297 -4.07 -13.31 25.69
CA ASN A 297 -5.13 -13.26 26.70
C ASN A 297 -4.58 -13.52 28.11
N LYS A 298 -3.68 -14.51 28.23
CA LYS A 298 -2.99 -14.80 29.50
C LYS A 298 -2.10 -13.65 29.96
N ALA A 299 -1.41 -12.97 29.05
CA ALA A 299 -0.62 -11.79 29.38
C ALA A 299 -1.50 -10.63 29.88
N ILE A 300 -2.67 -10.41 29.25
CA ILE A 300 -3.63 -9.37 29.66
C ILE A 300 -4.23 -9.66 31.04
N GLU A 301 -4.50 -10.94 31.36
CA GLU A 301 -5.00 -11.33 32.68
C GLU A 301 -3.97 -11.13 33.78
N LEU A 302 -2.68 -11.35 33.47
CA LEU A 302 -1.57 -11.25 34.43
C LEU A 302 -1.04 -9.81 34.61
N ASP A 303 -1.47 -8.87 33.77
CA ASP A 303 -1.13 -7.44 33.85
C ASP A 303 -2.14 -6.63 34.71
N LYS A 304 -3.27 -7.24 35.11
CA LYS A 304 -4.29 -6.64 35.99
C LYS A 304 -3.99 -6.85 37.48
#